data_AF-A0A1W5C9D4-F1
#
_entry.id   AF-A0A1W5C9D4-F1
#
_cell.length_a   1.000
_cell.length_b   1.000
_cell.length_c   1.000
_cell.angle_alpha   90.00
_cell.angle_beta   90.00
_cell.angle_gamma   90.00
#
_symmetry.space_group_name_H-M   'P 1'
#
loop_
_entity.id
_entity.type
_entity.pdbx_description
1 polymer ?
#
loop_
_entity_poly.entity_id
_entity_poly.type
_entity_poly.pdbx_seq_one_letter_code
_entity_poly.pdbx_strand_id
1 'polypeptide(L)'
;TCKSHPCLNGGRCTDSKSGIKCSCPPGYTGPRCQQVVRSFRGSGWAWYPPLDMCDKSHISVEIITTKPDGLIFYNGPIKPPKEDDTSKQLSDFIALELEQGYPRFLIDYGSGTLELRIATKHPLNDGEWHRIDLFWDSEQVKMVVDFCKTAEITESDDGNLFNEYLNLNTPLQIGGVFRDKFDYTCSRWQYMPVGVGFEGCIRNFKHNGILYDLSHPGLSKGSAPGCLYTQEVSLKFSTSALAAVIACLLLIIILLFVYFSCSRRRSANFNKKPATKDDIRENIINYCDEGGGENDMTAFDIKTLKIPIGPLPELVQHKAPPVVGKVDVFLDDRKRRVDIDSASGPFDDLRNYAYEGCGSTSGSLSSLQS
;
A
#
# COMPACT_ATOMS: atom_id res chain seq x y z
N THR A 1 13.39 -32.32 -14.82
CA THR A 1 12.16 -32.47 -15.61
C THR A 1 10.96 -32.23 -14.71
N CYS A 2 9.78 -31.93 -15.25
CA CYS A 2 8.57 -31.73 -14.46
C CYS A 2 8.07 -32.99 -13.72
N LYS A 3 8.62 -34.17 -14.02
CA LYS A 3 8.27 -35.45 -13.36
C LYS A 3 8.50 -35.43 -11.84
N SER A 4 9.47 -34.66 -11.35
CA SER A 4 9.78 -34.55 -9.94
C SER A 4 8.91 -33.52 -9.19
N HIS A 5 7.84 -33.03 -9.80
CA HIS A 5 6.95 -31.99 -9.26
C HIS A 5 7.73 -30.80 -8.64
N PRO A 6 8.59 -30.13 -9.43
CA PRO A 6 9.49 -29.13 -8.90
C PRO A 6 8.77 -27.84 -8.44
N CYS A 7 7.61 -27.51 -9.01
CA CYS A 7 6.87 -26.30 -8.65
C CYS A 7 6.03 -26.54 -7.39
N LEU A 8 6.16 -25.66 -6.40
CA LEU A 8 5.44 -25.70 -5.14
C LEU A 8 4.08 -25.00 -5.26
N ASN A 9 3.25 -25.16 -4.23
CA ASN A 9 2.05 -24.35 -4.01
C ASN A 9 1.07 -24.32 -5.20
N GLY A 10 0.94 -25.44 -5.92
CA GLY A 10 0.05 -25.54 -7.09
C GLY A 10 0.58 -24.85 -8.36
N GLY A 11 1.87 -24.50 -8.40
CA GLY A 11 2.51 -23.93 -9.59
C GLY A 11 2.49 -24.90 -10.78
N ARG A 12 2.20 -24.37 -11.98
CA ARG A 12 2.20 -25.15 -13.21
C ARG A 12 3.63 -25.31 -13.73
N CYS A 13 4.09 -26.55 -13.86
CA CYS A 13 5.42 -26.86 -14.38
C CYS A 13 5.43 -26.98 -15.90
N THR A 14 6.43 -26.39 -16.54
CA THR A 14 6.71 -26.53 -17.97
C THR A 14 8.19 -26.88 -18.17
N ASP A 15 8.47 -27.94 -18.93
CA ASP A 15 9.83 -28.29 -19.33
C ASP A 15 10.24 -27.38 -20.51
N SER A 16 11.37 -26.68 -20.36
CA SER A 16 11.96 -25.79 -21.39
C SER A 16 13.36 -26.28 -21.76
N LYS A 17 13.87 -25.85 -22.92
CA LYS A 17 15.25 -26.09 -23.35
C LYS A 17 16.28 -25.54 -22.35
N SER A 18 15.92 -24.50 -21.60
CA SER A 18 16.74 -23.85 -20.58
C SER A 18 16.57 -24.44 -19.17
N GLY A 19 15.81 -25.54 -19.01
CA GLY A 19 15.48 -26.15 -17.73
C GLY A 19 14.00 -26.06 -17.38
N ILE A 20 13.68 -26.24 -16.10
CA ILE A 20 12.29 -26.19 -15.60
C ILE A 20 11.82 -24.73 -15.47
N LYS A 21 10.58 -24.45 -15.89
CA LYS A 21 9.92 -23.16 -15.65
C LYS A 21 8.60 -23.36 -14.93
N CYS A 22 8.42 -22.66 -13.81
CA CYS A 22 7.19 -22.67 -13.02
C CYS A 22 6.35 -21.41 -13.27
N SER A 23 5.05 -21.59 -13.51
CA SER A 23 4.06 -20.52 -13.55
C SER A 23 3.29 -20.51 -12.23
N CYS A 24 3.42 -19.43 -11.46
CA CYS A 24 2.93 -19.37 -10.08
C CYS A 24 1.52 -18.80 -9.98
N PRO A 25 0.68 -19.34 -9.07
CA PRO A 25 -0.61 -18.74 -8.75
C PRO A 25 -0.44 -17.41 -7.99
N PRO A 26 -1.49 -16.55 -7.94
CA PRO A 26 -1.45 -15.31 -7.19
C PRO A 26 -1.04 -15.54 -5.72
N GLY A 27 -0.17 -14.67 -5.20
CA GLY A 27 0.33 -14.76 -3.81
C GLY A 27 1.60 -15.60 -3.62
N TYR A 28 2.07 -16.29 -4.67
CA TYR A 28 3.32 -17.06 -4.67
C TYR A 28 4.30 -16.51 -5.70
N THR A 29 5.60 -16.64 -5.43
CA THR A 29 6.67 -16.07 -6.25
C THR A 29 7.92 -16.95 -6.24
N GLY A 30 9.01 -16.50 -6.85
CA GLY A 30 10.25 -17.25 -6.92
C GLY A 30 10.27 -18.35 -7.99
N PRO A 31 11.43 -18.99 -8.20
CA PRO A 31 11.66 -19.92 -9.31
C PRO A 31 10.83 -21.20 -9.22
N ARG A 32 10.37 -21.55 -8.01
CA ARG A 32 9.56 -22.75 -7.75
C ARG A 32 8.22 -22.42 -7.10
N CYS A 33 7.73 -21.18 -7.21
CA CYS A 33 6.46 -20.75 -6.60
C CYS A 33 6.43 -20.87 -5.07
N GLN A 34 7.54 -20.52 -4.42
CA GLN A 34 7.62 -20.36 -2.97
C GLN A 34 6.73 -19.21 -2.47
N GLN A 35 6.21 -19.35 -1.25
CA GLN A 35 5.81 -18.22 -0.43
C GLN A 35 7.04 -17.67 0.25
N VAL A 36 7.42 -16.43 -0.09
CA VAL A 36 8.70 -15.87 0.34
C VAL A 36 8.59 -15.04 1.60
N VAL A 37 7.40 -14.80 2.14
CA VAL A 37 7.18 -13.92 3.29
C VAL A 37 6.34 -14.61 4.36
N ARG A 38 6.74 -14.47 5.63
CA ARG A 38 5.94 -14.87 6.80
C ARG A 38 6.07 -13.84 7.93
N SER A 39 5.00 -13.64 8.67
CA SER A 39 4.89 -12.73 9.81
C SER A 39 4.93 -13.47 11.14
N PHE A 40 5.49 -12.83 12.17
CA PHE A 40 5.67 -13.35 13.52
C PHE A 40 5.22 -12.32 14.55
N ARG A 41 4.62 -12.78 15.66
CA ARG A 41 4.01 -11.94 16.71
C ARG A 41 4.80 -11.90 18.02
N GLY A 42 6.13 -11.99 17.98
CA GLY A 42 7.01 -11.94 19.17
C GLY A 42 7.03 -13.20 20.04
N SER A 43 5.93 -13.96 20.08
CA SER A 43 5.85 -15.32 20.65
C SER A 43 5.74 -16.40 19.56
N GLY A 44 5.88 -15.98 18.29
CA GLY A 44 5.68 -16.83 17.13
C GLY A 44 6.96 -17.55 16.72
N TRP A 45 6.82 -18.78 16.23
CA TRP A 45 7.92 -19.56 15.66
C TRP A 45 7.39 -20.48 14.55
N ALA A 46 8.27 -20.93 13.68
CA ALA A 46 7.96 -21.85 12.58
C ALA A 46 9.16 -22.76 12.27
N TRP A 47 8.89 -24.05 12.06
CA TRP A 47 9.90 -25.07 11.76
C TRP A 47 10.04 -25.33 10.26
N TYR A 48 11.29 -25.40 9.81
CA TYR A 48 11.69 -25.68 8.45
C TYR A 48 12.76 -26.78 8.42
N PRO A 49 13.05 -27.35 7.24
CA PRO A 49 14.17 -28.27 7.07
C PRO A 49 15.47 -27.67 7.64
N PRO A 50 16.33 -28.50 8.26
CA PRO A 50 17.62 -28.05 8.82
C PRO A 50 18.48 -27.37 7.76
N LEU A 51 19.46 -26.59 8.22
CA LEU A 51 20.49 -26.03 7.36
C LEU A 51 21.49 -27.12 6.95
N ASP A 52 21.71 -27.28 5.64
CA ASP A 52 22.72 -28.18 5.08
C ASP A 52 24.14 -27.61 5.17
N MET A 53 25.03 -28.36 5.77
CA MET A 53 26.43 -27.98 5.96
C MET A 53 27.24 -28.07 4.67
N CYS A 54 27.99 -27.02 4.33
CA CYS A 54 28.93 -26.97 3.21
C CYS A 54 30.22 -26.24 3.62
N ASP A 55 31.34 -26.52 2.95
CA ASP A 55 32.64 -25.86 3.18
C ASP A 55 32.54 -24.34 3.22
N LYS A 56 31.72 -23.79 2.32
CA LYS A 56 31.35 -22.37 2.28
C LYS A 56 29.85 -22.26 2.29
N SER A 57 29.32 -21.69 3.35
CA SER A 57 27.89 -21.54 3.54
C SER A 57 27.50 -20.07 3.51
N HIS A 58 26.33 -19.80 2.94
CA HIS A 58 25.78 -18.46 2.78
C HIS A 58 24.29 -18.45 3.12
N ILE A 59 23.91 -17.63 4.09
CA ILE A 59 22.51 -17.30 4.38
C ILE A 59 22.24 -15.86 3.94
N SER A 60 21.09 -15.66 3.31
CA SER A 60 20.56 -14.33 3.01
C SER A 60 19.13 -14.25 3.53
N VAL A 61 18.83 -13.24 4.33
CA VAL A 61 17.50 -13.03 4.90
C VAL A 61 17.16 -11.56 4.88
N GLU A 62 15.88 -11.25 4.65
CA GLU A 62 15.36 -9.89 4.73
C GLU A 62 14.33 -9.80 5.86
N ILE A 63 14.41 -8.74 6.65
CA ILE A 63 13.56 -8.52 7.82
C ILE A 63 12.97 -7.12 7.83
N ILE A 64 11.83 -6.96 8.50
CA ILE A 64 11.22 -5.67 8.83
C ILE A 64 10.63 -5.77 10.25
N THR A 65 10.94 -4.80 11.10
CA THR A 65 10.45 -4.74 12.48
C THR A 65 10.59 -3.33 13.06
N THR A 66 9.84 -3.03 14.12
CA THR A 66 10.08 -1.87 15.01
C THR A 66 10.57 -2.29 16.39
N LYS A 67 10.67 -3.59 16.67
CA LYS A 67 11.16 -4.09 17.95
C LYS A 67 12.69 -4.10 17.94
N PRO A 68 13.34 -3.62 19.01
CA PRO A 68 14.79 -3.60 19.09
C PRO A 68 15.38 -5.00 19.27
N ASP A 69 14.64 -5.92 19.89
CA ASP A 69 15.10 -7.27 20.20
C ASP A 69 14.23 -8.31 19.52
N GLY A 70 14.84 -9.40 19.04
CA GLY A 70 14.09 -10.51 18.46
C GLY A 70 14.95 -11.55 17.73
N LEU A 71 14.68 -12.82 18.00
CA LEU A 71 15.35 -13.97 17.40
C LEU A 71 14.83 -14.25 15.99
N ILE A 72 15.64 -13.96 14.98
CA ILE A 72 15.28 -14.10 13.56
C ILE A 72 15.29 -15.57 13.16
N PHE A 73 16.36 -16.30 13.45
CA PHE A 73 16.39 -17.75 13.29
C PHE A 73 17.33 -18.43 14.29
N TYR A 74 17.08 -19.70 14.54
CA TYR A 74 17.90 -20.59 15.36
C TYR A 74 17.86 -22.01 14.79
N ASN A 75 19.02 -22.62 14.61
CA ASN A 75 19.15 -24.05 14.35
C ASN A 75 20.13 -24.62 15.37
N GLY A 76 19.69 -25.58 16.17
CA GLY A 76 20.49 -26.18 17.24
C GLY A 76 19.62 -27.08 18.11
N PRO A 77 20.15 -27.61 19.23
CA PRO A 77 19.41 -28.51 20.11
C PRO A 77 18.04 -27.95 20.52
N ILE A 78 17.04 -28.83 20.64
CA ILE A 78 15.66 -28.49 21.07
C ILE A 78 15.34 -29.13 22.44
N LYS A 79 16.04 -30.21 22.77
CA LYS A 79 15.92 -30.89 24.05
C LYS A 79 17.20 -30.62 24.83
N PRO A 80 17.10 -30.34 26.14
CA PRO A 80 18.27 -30.32 26.98
C PRO A 80 18.93 -31.71 26.94
N PRO A 81 20.26 -31.75 27.05
CA PRO A 81 20.99 -33.00 27.16
C PRO A 81 20.52 -33.76 28.40
N LYS A 82 20.39 -35.09 28.28
CA LYS A 82 20.08 -35.94 29.44
C LYS A 82 21.35 -36.10 30.27
N GLU A 83 21.21 -36.15 31.60
CA GLU A 83 22.34 -36.25 32.56
C GLU A 83 23.24 -37.47 32.33
N ASP A 84 22.72 -38.54 31.72
CA ASP A 84 23.43 -39.83 31.52
C ASP A 84 24.18 -39.94 30.18
N ASP A 85 24.01 -38.98 29.25
CA ASP A 85 24.70 -38.98 27.96
C ASP A 85 26.07 -38.32 28.10
N THR A 86 27.07 -39.11 28.49
CA THR A 86 28.50 -38.75 28.47
C THR A 86 29.09 -38.64 27.05
N SER A 87 28.28 -38.92 26.02
CA SER A 87 28.65 -38.67 24.64
C SER A 87 28.71 -37.16 24.42
N LYS A 88 29.89 -36.67 24.02
CA LYS A 88 30.18 -35.31 23.55
C LYS A 88 28.90 -34.59 23.11
N GLN A 89 28.41 -33.72 23.97
CA GLN A 89 27.16 -32.98 23.84
C GLN A 89 27.14 -32.31 22.45
N LEU A 90 26.22 -32.71 21.58
CA LEU A 90 25.96 -31.99 20.33
C LEU A 90 25.36 -30.63 20.72
N SER A 91 26.24 -29.67 21.00
CA SER A 91 25.91 -28.31 21.41
C SER A 91 26.00 -27.32 20.25
N ASP A 92 26.30 -27.82 19.05
CA ASP A 92 26.42 -27.05 17.83
C ASP A 92 25.12 -26.28 17.56
N PHE A 93 25.23 -24.97 17.42
CA PHE A 93 24.09 -24.14 17.07
C PHE A 93 24.50 -22.94 16.22
N ILE A 94 23.53 -22.39 15.53
CA ILE A 94 23.64 -21.15 14.78
C ILE A 94 22.39 -20.31 15.03
N ALA A 95 22.58 -19.02 15.29
CA ALA A 95 21.48 -18.10 15.55
C ALA A 95 21.77 -16.71 14.99
N LEU A 96 20.73 -16.04 14.50
CA LEU A 96 20.75 -14.62 14.19
C LEU A 96 19.62 -13.95 14.96
N GLU A 97 19.93 -12.86 15.64
CA GLU A 97 18.96 -12.06 16.38
C GLU A 97 19.25 -10.57 16.26
N LEU A 98 18.25 -9.76 16.61
CA LEU A 98 18.45 -8.35 16.91
C LEU A 98 18.61 -8.20 18.43
N GLU A 99 19.59 -7.40 18.82
CA GLU A 99 19.81 -6.96 20.19
C GLU A 99 19.97 -5.43 20.16
N GLN A 100 19.11 -4.71 20.88
CA GLN A 100 19.10 -3.25 20.93
C GLN A 100 19.04 -2.58 19.54
N GLY A 101 18.39 -3.22 18.58
CA GLY A 101 18.24 -2.77 17.20
C GLY A 101 19.42 -3.12 16.29
N TYR A 102 20.44 -3.81 16.77
CA TYR A 102 21.61 -4.21 15.99
C TYR A 102 21.67 -5.73 15.80
N PRO A 103 22.14 -6.22 14.64
CA PRO A 103 22.21 -7.65 14.39
C PRO A 103 23.37 -8.29 15.17
N ARG A 104 23.06 -9.41 15.78
CA ARG A 104 23.96 -10.27 16.55
C ARG A 104 23.86 -11.68 16.00
N PHE A 105 24.99 -12.22 15.55
CA PHE A 105 25.09 -13.57 15.01
C PHE A 105 25.93 -14.43 15.93
N LEU A 106 25.45 -15.65 16.18
CA LEU A 106 26.06 -16.62 17.06
C LEU A 106 26.25 -17.92 16.30
N ILE A 107 27.42 -18.52 16.42
CA ILE A 107 27.72 -19.83 15.85
C ILE A 107 28.63 -20.60 16.79
N ASP A 108 28.31 -21.86 17.05
CA ASP A 108 29.07 -22.74 17.95
C ASP A 108 29.35 -24.05 17.25
N TYR A 109 30.63 -24.43 17.15
CA TYR A 109 31.09 -25.68 16.52
C TYR A 109 31.35 -26.79 17.55
N GLY A 110 30.93 -26.63 18.80
CA GLY A 110 31.07 -27.61 19.88
C GLY A 110 32.23 -27.37 20.85
N SER A 111 33.03 -26.32 20.63
CA SER A 111 34.16 -25.92 21.49
C SER A 111 34.00 -24.54 22.14
N GLY A 112 32.94 -23.82 21.78
CA GLY A 112 32.71 -22.45 22.22
C GLY A 112 31.87 -21.69 21.19
N THR A 113 31.21 -20.63 21.66
CA THR A 113 30.32 -19.83 20.82
C THR A 113 31.08 -18.62 20.30
N LEU A 114 31.18 -18.48 18.98
CA LEU A 114 31.62 -17.26 18.33
C LEU A 114 30.45 -16.27 18.24
N GLU A 115 30.69 -15.05 18.69
CA GLU A 115 29.74 -13.94 18.62
C GLU A 115 30.22 -12.87 17.64
N LEU A 116 29.39 -12.53 16.66
CA LEU A 116 29.62 -11.45 15.72
C LEU A 116 28.55 -10.37 15.88
N ARG A 117 28.99 -9.15 16.20
CA ARG A 117 28.13 -7.97 16.34
C ARG A 117 28.48 -6.95 15.27
N ILE A 118 27.47 -6.31 14.70
CA ILE A 118 27.66 -5.17 13.79
C ILE A 118 26.94 -3.96 14.34
N ALA A 119 27.69 -2.91 14.67
CA ALA A 119 27.14 -1.58 14.88
C ALA A 119 26.90 -0.92 13.51
N THR A 120 25.69 -1.07 12.97
CA THR A 120 25.27 -0.35 11.78
C THR A 120 25.12 1.15 12.07
N LYS A 121 25.11 2.01 11.03
CA LYS A 121 24.91 3.46 11.21
C LYS A 121 23.57 3.80 11.84
N HIS A 122 22.55 3.02 11.51
CA HIS A 122 21.20 3.12 12.02
C HIS A 122 20.73 1.73 12.46
N PRO A 123 19.92 1.65 13.51
CA PRO A 123 19.41 0.37 13.97
C PRO A 123 18.38 -0.18 12.98
N LEU A 124 18.27 -1.50 12.90
CA LEU A 124 17.45 -2.23 11.92
C LEU A 124 15.97 -2.32 12.32
N ASN A 125 15.59 -1.64 13.40
CA ASN A 125 14.22 -1.59 13.92
C ASN A 125 13.51 -0.27 13.54
N ASP A 126 13.86 0.30 12.39
CA ASP A 126 13.33 1.56 11.87
C ASP A 126 11.98 1.39 11.14
N GLY A 127 11.51 0.16 10.96
CA GLY A 127 10.29 -0.17 10.24
C GLY A 127 10.46 -0.33 8.73
N GLU A 128 11.69 -0.35 8.22
CA GLU A 128 12.01 -0.62 6.82
C GLU A 128 12.56 -2.03 6.61
N TRP A 129 12.65 -2.44 5.33
CA TRP A 129 13.21 -3.75 4.98
C TRP A 129 14.74 -3.69 4.98
N HIS A 130 15.37 -4.49 5.84
CA HIS A 130 16.82 -4.68 5.88
C HIS A 130 17.20 -6.06 5.37
N ARG A 131 18.33 -6.15 4.67
CA ARG A 131 18.91 -7.41 4.20
C ARG A 131 20.16 -7.74 5.00
N ILE A 132 20.23 -8.97 5.50
CA ILE A 132 21.39 -9.50 6.22
C ILE A 132 21.92 -10.71 5.45
N ASP A 133 23.19 -10.65 5.07
CA ASP A 133 23.92 -11.76 4.46
C ASP A 133 24.99 -12.27 5.43
N LEU A 134 24.97 -13.57 5.70
CA LEU A 134 25.89 -14.29 6.57
C LEU A 134 26.71 -15.25 5.72
N PHE A 135 28.03 -15.18 5.84
CA PHE A 135 28.97 -16.07 5.18
C PHE A 135 29.83 -16.72 6.24
N TRP A 136 29.96 -18.04 6.19
CA TRP A 136 30.89 -18.74 7.05
C TRP A 136 31.53 -19.91 6.30
N ASP A 137 32.79 -20.16 6.65
CA ASP A 137 33.54 -21.34 6.28
C ASP A 137 34.36 -21.80 7.51
N SER A 138 35.28 -22.74 7.31
CA SER A 138 36.13 -23.27 8.38
C SER A 138 37.14 -22.25 8.95
N GLU A 139 37.35 -21.12 8.29
CA GLU A 139 38.38 -20.14 8.63
C GLU A 139 37.81 -18.78 9.05
N GLN A 140 36.70 -18.35 8.45
CA GLN A 140 36.15 -17.02 8.65
C GLN A 140 34.63 -17.02 8.78
N VAL A 141 34.14 -16.05 9.55
CA VAL A 141 32.72 -15.71 9.66
C VAL A 141 32.56 -14.24 9.33
N LYS A 142 31.55 -13.93 8.51
CA LYS A 142 31.31 -12.59 8.01
C LYS A 142 29.81 -12.30 7.93
N MET A 143 29.43 -11.13 8.41
CA MET A 143 28.07 -10.60 8.25
C MET A 143 28.11 -9.30 7.45
N VAL A 144 27.12 -9.10 6.59
CA VAL A 144 26.92 -7.91 5.76
C VAL A 144 25.47 -7.46 5.90
N VAL A 145 25.27 -6.18 6.22
CA VAL A 145 23.93 -5.58 6.35
C VAL A 145 23.74 -4.55 5.25
N ASP A 146 22.61 -4.59 4.55
CA ASP A 146 22.22 -3.64 3.48
C ASP A 146 23.32 -3.35 2.47
N PHE A 147 23.99 -4.41 2.02
CA PHE A 147 25.10 -4.34 1.05
C PHE A 147 26.34 -3.53 1.54
N CYS A 148 26.36 -3.08 2.79
CA CYS A 148 27.48 -2.36 3.41
C CYS A 148 28.41 -3.34 4.13
N LYS A 149 29.61 -3.56 3.55
CA LYS A 149 30.63 -4.50 4.04
C LYS A 149 31.28 -3.98 5.34
N THR A 150 30.85 -4.43 6.51
CA THR A 150 31.68 -4.37 7.73
C THR A 150 31.07 -5.19 8.87
N ALA A 151 31.88 -6.08 9.45
CA ALA A 151 31.70 -6.64 10.79
C ALA A 151 33.09 -6.68 11.45
N GLU A 152 33.18 -6.35 12.72
CA GLU A 152 34.41 -6.47 13.51
C GLU A 152 34.37 -7.84 14.20
N ILE A 153 35.34 -8.70 13.90
CA ILE A 153 35.41 -10.03 14.49
C ILE A 153 36.06 -9.86 15.87
N THR A 154 35.29 -10.03 16.94
CA THR A 154 35.84 -10.28 18.27
C THR A 154 36.15 -11.77 18.37
N GLU A 155 37.38 -12.14 17.99
CA GLU A 155 37.93 -13.45 18.32
C GLU A 155 38.22 -13.50 19.82
N SER A 156 37.51 -14.36 20.54
CA SER A 156 37.94 -14.82 21.86
C SER A 156 39.10 -15.79 21.63
N ASP A 157 40.31 -15.29 21.82
CA ASP A 157 41.58 -16.01 21.61
C ASP A 157 41.78 -17.07 22.71
N ASP A 158 41.02 -18.17 22.64
CA ASP A 158 41.28 -19.39 23.40
C ASP A 158 41.43 -20.56 22.42
N GLY A 159 42.69 -20.94 22.20
CA GLY A 159 43.09 -21.89 21.17
C GLY A 159 42.51 -23.30 21.30
N ASN A 160 42.51 -23.94 20.13
CA ASN A 160 42.25 -25.35 19.81
C ASN A 160 40.80 -25.81 19.58
N LEU A 161 40.59 -26.18 18.31
CA LEU A 161 39.58 -27.06 17.73
C LEU A 161 38.21 -26.43 17.46
N PHE A 162 38.10 -25.67 16.36
CA PHE A 162 36.88 -25.71 15.58
C PHE A 162 36.66 -27.16 15.14
N ASN A 163 35.50 -27.76 15.43
CA ASN A 163 35.09 -28.89 14.60
C ASN A 163 35.01 -28.38 13.15
N GLU A 164 35.53 -29.15 12.20
CA GLU A 164 35.58 -28.76 10.80
C GLU A 164 34.17 -28.54 10.20
N TYR A 165 33.13 -29.13 10.82
CA TYR A 165 31.74 -29.02 10.39
C TYR A 165 30.81 -28.84 11.60
N LEU A 166 29.94 -27.83 11.54
CA LEU A 166 28.77 -27.64 12.42
C LEU A 166 27.76 -28.79 12.19
N ASN A 167 27.16 -29.37 13.23
CA ASN A 167 26.27 -30.53 13.12
C ASN A 167 24.85 -30.21 13.56
N LEU A 168 24.01 -29.77 12.61
CA LEU A 168 22.63 -29.34 12.87
C LEU A 168 21.62 -30.46 12.55
N ASN A 169 21.29 -31.29 13.53
CA ASN A 169 20.36 -32.42 13.37
C ASN A 169 18.90 -32.09 13.74
N THR A 170 18.58 -30.81 13.91
CA THR A 170 17.27 -30.34 14.35
C THR A 170 16.62 -29.41 13.34
N PRO A 171 15.28 -29.31 13.32
CA PRO A 171 14.59 -28.35 12.46
C PRO A 171 15.09 -26.91 12.66
N LEU A 172 15.25 -26.19 11.55
CA LEU A 172 15.48 -24.75 11.55
C LEU A 172 14.25 -24.05 12.13
N GLN A 173 14.44 -23.21 13.14
CA GLN A 173 13.38 -22.44 13.78
C GLN A 173 13.50 -20.98 13.36
N ILE A 174 12.46 -20.41 12.75
CA ILE A 174 12.42 -19.02 12.30
C ILE A 174 11.42 -18.24 13.15
N GLY A 175 11.79 -17.01 13.51
CA GLY A 175 11.02 -16.03 14.28
C GLY A 175 11.04 -16.24 15.80
N GLY A 176 11.51 -17.38 16.28
CA GLY A 176 11.54 -17.71 17.69
C GLY A 176 11.85 -19.19 17.85
N VAL A 177 11.72 -19.69 19.07
CA VAL A 177 11.92 -21.12 19.38
C VAL A 177 10.65 -21.77 19.90
N PHE A 178 10.53 -23.07 19.66
CA PHE A 178 9.42 -23.90 20.13
C PHE A 178 9.19 -23.82 21.64
N ARG A 179 10.28 -23.74 22.41
CA ARG A 179 10.22 -23.61 23.86
C ARG A 179 10.32 -22.14 24.23
N ASP A 180 9.33 -21.65 24.98
CA ASP A 180 9.28 -20.25 25.44
C ASP A 180 10.48 -19.86 26.33
N LYS A 181 11.32 -20.81 26.76
CA LYS A 181 12.58 -20.59 27.46
C LYS A 181 13.70 -21.48 26.92
N PHE A 182 14.85 -20.87 26.65
CA PHE A 182 16.12 -21.57 26.45
C PHE A 182 16.61 -22.08 27.82
N ASP A 183 16.21 -23.29 28.21
CA ASP A 183 16.75 -23.93 29.42
C ASP A 183 17.88 -24.87 29.02
N TYR A 184 19.05 -24.27 28.78
CA TYR A 184 20.29 -24.95 28.42
C TYR A 184 21.38 -24.70 29.46
N THR A 185 20.99 -24.62 30.73
CA THR A 185 21.89 -24.44 31.89
C THR A 185 23.01 -25.49 31.99
N CYS A 186 22.93 -26.57 31.21
CA CYS A 186 23.94 -27.62 31.07
C CYS A 186 24.88 -27.47 29.84
N SER A 187 24.63 -26.52 28.95
CA SER A 187 25.46 -26.28 27.75
C SER A 187 26.56 -25.27 28.07
N ARG A 188 27.81 -25.58 27.72
CA ARG A 188 28.98 -24.70 27.95
C ARG A 188 29.05 -23.50 26.99
N TRP A 189 27.90 -22.95 26.59
CA TRP A 189 27.86 -21.81 25.67
C TRP A 189 28.32 -20.54 26.39
N GLN A 190 29.38 -19.92 25.89
CA GLN A 190 29.85 -18.62 26.38
C GLN A 190 28.82 -17.52 26.10
N TYR A 191 28.15 -17.61 24.95
CA TYR A 191 27.12 -16.67 24.52
C TYR A 191 25.86 -17.43 24.13
N MET A 192 24.71 -17.02 24.68
CA MET A 192 23.41 -17.60 24.34
C MET A 192 22.53 -16.57 23.63
N PRO A 193 21.62 -17.00 22.73
CA PRO A 193 20.57 -16.13 22.21
C PRO A 193 19.75 -15.54 23.37
N VAL A 194 19.34 -14.28 23.25
CA VAL A 194 18.53 -13.59 24.29
C VAL A 194 17.18 -14.30 24.47
N GLY A 195 16.69 -14.95 23.41
CA GLY A 195 15.50 -15.79 23.45
C GLY A 195 14.17 -15.02 23.43
N VAL A 196 14.22 -13.72 23.17
CA VAL A 196 13.03 -12.93 22.82
C VAL A 196 12.63 -13.32 21.39
N GLY A 197 11.38 -13.72 21.18
CA GLY A 197 10.90 -14.04 19.84
C GLY A 197 10.74 -12.76 18.99
N PHE A 198 10.94 -12.93 17.69
CA PHE A 198 10.86 -11.87 16.70
C PHE A 198 9.41 -11.46 16.44
N GLU A 199 9.18 -10.15 16.41
CA GLU A 199 7.92 -9.54 16.01
C GLU A 199 8.17 -8.70 14.75
N GLY A 200 7.49 -9.03 13.67
CA GLY A 200 7.74 -8.41 12.36
C GLY A 200 7.51 -9.38 11.23
N CYS A 201 8.14 -9.13 10.08
CA CYS A 201 8.10 -10.04 8.94
C CYS A 201 9.50 -10.44 8.50
N ILE A 202 9.62 -11.69 8.09
CA ILE A 202 10.84 -12.26 7.51
C ILE A 202 10.50 -12.67 6.08
N ARG A 203 11.40 -12.35 5.14
CA ARG A 203 11.26 -12.78 3.76
C ARG A 203 12.57 -13.20 3.10
N ASN A 204 12.44 -13.83 1.95
CA ASN A 204 13.55 -14.21 1.08
C ASN A 204 14.66 -15.01 1.78
N PHE A 205 14.30 -15.83 2.79
CA PHE A 205 15.26 -16.67 3.50
C PHE A 205 15.88 -17.68 2.52
N LYS A 206 17.17 -17.52 2.26
CA LYS A 206 17.96 -18.34 1.34
C LYS A 206 19.15 -18.93 2.07
N HIS A 207 19.46 -20.19 1.75
CA HIS A 207 20.66 -20.86 2.20
C HIS A 207 21.34 -21.53 1.00
N ASN A 208 22.63 -21.24 0.76
CA ASN A 208 23.41 -21.83 -0.33
C ASN A 208 22.72 -21.72 -1.70
N GLY A 209 22.06 -20.58 -1.94
CA GLY A 209 21.28 -20.31 -3.15
C GLY A 209 19.87 -20.93 -3.21
N ILE A 210 19.51 -21.78 -2.24
CA ILE A 210 18.20 -22.41 -2.12
C ILE A 210 17.26 -21.49 -1.34
N LEU A 211 16.16 -21.10 -1.97
CA LEU A 211 15.10 -20.29 -1.36
C LEU A 211 14.09 -21.18 -0.62
N TYR A 212 13.92 -20.92 0.68
CA TYR A 212 12.96 -21.63 1.52
C TYR A 212 11.52 -21.23 1.20
N ASP A 213 10.61 -22.21 1.25
CA ASP A 213 9.17 -21.98 1.15
C ASP A 213 8.57 -21.71 2.53
N LEU A 214 8.22 -20.45 2.82
CA LEU A 214 7.70 -20.04 4.13
C LEU A 214 6.18 -20.28 4.31
N SER A 215 5.50 -20.87 3.32
CA SER A 215 4.06 -21.17 3.44
C SER A 215 3.76 -22.33 4.36
N HIS A 216 4.52 -23.42 4.25
CA HIS A 216 4.20 -24.71 4.87
C HIS A 216 5.29 -25.14 5.86
N PRO A 217 5.37 -24.50 7.04
CA PRO A 217 6.27 -24.98 8.08
C PRO A 217 5.81 -26.35 8.57
N GLY A 218 6.76 -27.19 8.98
CA GLY A 218 6.44 -28.51 9.56
C GLY A 218 5.61 -28.38 10.85
N LEU A 219 5.86 -27.32 11.62
CA LEU A 219 5.08 -26.93 12.79
C LEU A 219 5.22 -25.42 13.00
N SER A 220 4.17 -24.75 13.49
CA SER A 220 4.26 -23.32 13.80
C SER A 220 3.24 -22.89 14.86
N LYS A 221 3.57 -21.83 15.59
CA LYS A 221 2.68 -21.12 16.52
C LYS A 221 2.89 -19.62 16.31
N GLY A 222 1.83 -18.81 16.42
CA GLY A 222 1.95 -17.34 16.41
C GLY A 222 2.59 -16.73 15.15
N SER A 223 2.52 -17.42 14.00
CA SER A 223 3.06 -16.96 12.73
C SER A 223 2.10 -17.23 11.57
N ALA A 224 2.11 -16.36 10.56
CA ALA A 224 1.16 -16.42 9.43
C ALA A 224 1.83 -16.07 8.10
N PRO A 225 1.46 -16.72 6.98
CA PRO A 225 2.02 -16.40 5.66
C PRO A 225 1.69 -14.94 5.26
N GLY A 226 2.59 -14.34 4.49
CA GLY A 226 2.51 -12.91 4.14
C GLY A 226 2.98 -12.00 5.28
N CYS A 227 2.85 -10.69 5.07
CA CYS A 227 3.29 -9.68 6.02
C CYS A 227 2.14 -8.74 6.42
N LEU A 228 1.46 -9.09 7.50
CA LEU A 228 0.38 -8.26 8.08
C LEU A 228 0.90 -6.97 8.71
N TYR A 229 2.19 -6.92 9.06
CA TYR A 229 2.86 -5.77 9.64
C TYR A 229 2.76 -4.51 8.74
N THR A 230 2.78 -4.69 7.41
CA THR A 230 2.65 -3.56 6.47
C THR A 230 1.28 -2.90 6.48
N GLN A 231 0.20 -3.63 6.80
CA GLN A 231 -1.16 -3.06 6.84
C GLN A 231 -1.40 -2.16 8.06
N GLU A 232 -0.75 -2.44 9.20
CA GLU A 232 -0.86 -1.59 10.39
C GLU A 232 0.11 -0.39 10.37
N VAL A 233 1.23 -0.50 9.65
CA VAL A 233 2.23 0.59 9.52
C VAL A 233 1.82 1.62 8.46
N SER A 234 1.00 1.27 7.47
CA SER A 234 0.52 2.17 6.41
C SER A 234 -0.37 3.35 6.86
N LEU A 235 -0.54 3.56 8.17
CA LEU A 235 -1.31 4.67 8.73
C LEU A 235 -0.61 5.42 9.86
N LYS A 236 0.72 5.33 9.96
CA LYS A 236 1.51 6.28 10.76
C LYS A 236 2.05 7.36 9.84
N PHE A 237 1.21 8.35 9.52
CA PHE A 237 1.71 9.61 8.95
C PHE A 237 2.80 10.15 9.89
N SER A 238 3.98 10.43 9.34
CA SER A 238 5.04 11.09 10.08
C SER A 238 4.46 12.31 10.79
N THR A 239 4.75 12.47 12.08
CA THR A 239 4.23 13.58 12.90
C THR A 239 4.54 14.94 12.27
N SER A 240 5.64 15.03 11.52
CA SER A 240 6.01 16.22 10.73
C SER A 240 5.07 16.47 9.54
N ALA A 241 4.61 15.42 8.87
CA ALA A 241 3.66 15.54 7.76
C ALA A 241 2.27 15.97 8.26
N LEU A 242 1.80 15.44 9.39
CA LEU A 242 0.57 15.89 10.05
C LEU A 242 0.66 17.35 10.50
N ALA A 243 1.79 17.76 11.10
CA ALA A 243 2.01 19.14 11.49
C ALA A 243 2.00 20.10 10.29
N ALA A 244 2.61 19.72 9.16
CA ALA A 244 2.61 20.52 7.93
C ALA A 244 1.19 20.68 7.35
N VAL A 245 0.40 19.61 7.33
CA VAL A 245 -1.00 19.66 6.87
C VAL A 245 -1.83 20.58 7.74
N ILE A 246 -1.70 20.48 9.07
CA ILE A 246 -2.41 21.34 10.02
C ILE A 246 -2.00 22.82 9.85
N ALA A 247 -0.69 23.09 9.67
CA ALA A 247 -0.20 24.44 9.43
C ALA A 247 -0.76 25.05 8.13
N CYS A 248 -0.82 24.26 7.05
CA CYS A 248 -1.43 24.66 5.78
C CYS A 248 -2.93 24.97 5.94
N LEU A 249 -3.68 24.13 6.66
CA LEU A 249 -5.10 24.36 6.92
C LEU A 249 -5.33 25.64 7.75
N LEU A 250 -4.49 25.89 8.75
CA LEU A 250 -4.55 27.13 9.54
C LEU A 250 -4.24 28.37 8.69
N LEU A 251 -3.26 28.30 7.80
CA LEU A 251 -2.96 29.38 6.86
C LEU A 251 -4.13 29.66 5.91
N ILE A 252 -4.76 28.63 5.36
CA ILE A 252 -5.95 28.78 4.50
C ILE A 252 -7.10 29.43 5.27
N ILE A 253 -7.35 29.01 6.52
CA ILE A 253 -8.40 29.60 7.36
C ILE A 253 -8.11 31.09 7.64
N ILE A 254 -6.86 31.45 7.94
CA ILE A 254 -6.46 32.85 8.15
C ILE A 254 -6.66 33.66 6.87
N LEU A 255 -6.27 33.13 5.70
CA LEU A 255 -6.47 33.80 4.42
C LEU A 255 -7.96 34.00 4.10
N LEU A 256 -8.80 33.01 4.39
CA LEU A 256 -10.26 33.13 4.25
C LEU A 256 -10.84 34.17 5.20
N PHE A 257 -10.34 34.24 6.44
CA PHE A 257 -10.78 35.22 7.43
C PHE A 257 -10.37 36.64 7.04
N VAL A 258 -9.14 36.82 6.53
CA VAL A 258 -8.65 38.09 5.99
C VAL A 258 -9.47 38.48 4.76
N TYR A 259 -9.70 37.56 3.83
CA TYR A 259 -10.53 37.80 2.65
C TYR A 259 -11.94 38.25 3.04
N PHE A 260 -12.59 37.54 3.98
CA PHE A 260 -13.91 37.89 4.47
C PHE A 260 -13.93 39.23 5.21
N SER A 261 -12.90 39.53 6.01
CA SER A 261 -12.77 40.82 6.71
C SER A 261 -12.55 41.98 5.75
N CYS A 262 -11.74 41.78 4.70
CA CYS A 262 -11.49 42.74 3.64
C CYS A 262 -12.73 42.96 2.77
N SER A 263 -13.46 41.89 2.42
CA SER A 263 -14.70 42.01 1.64
C SER A 263 -15.79 42.75 2.43
N ARG A 264 -15.90 42.48 3.75
CA ARG A 264 -16.81 43.22 4.64
C ARG A 264 -16.42 44.70 4.78
N ARG A 265 -15.14 45.02 4.93
CA ARG A 265 -14.64 46.41 4.94
C ARG A 265 -14.87 47.13 3.61
N ARG A 266 -14.71 46.44 2.48
CA ARG A 266 -14.97 46.99 1.14
C ARG A 266 -16.45 47.33 0.98
N SER A 267 -17.35 46.48 1.47
CA SER A 267 -18.79 46.75 1.49
C SER A 267 -19.15 47.93 2.42
N ALA A 268 -18.46 48.09 3.55
CA ALA A 268 -18.68 49.22 4.47
C ALA A 268 -18.14 50.57 3.94
N ASN A 269 -17.03 50.55 3.19
CA ASN A 269 -16.46 51.75 2.57
C ASN A 269 -17.24 52.22 1.33
N PHE A 270 -17.98 51.34 0.65
CA PHE A 270 -18.86 51.73 -0.45
C PHE A 270 -20.02 52.62 0.03
N ASN A 271 -20.50 52.41 1.26
CA ASN A 271 -21.57 53.21 1.88
C ASN A 271 -21.09 54.53 2.53
N LYS A 272 -19.80 54.90 2.39
CA LYS A 272 -19.20 56.09 3.02
C LYS A 272 -18.49 57.04 2.05
N LYS A 273 -18.87 57.06 0.76
CA LYS A 273 -18.41 58.16 -0.12
C LYS A 273 -19.28 59.40 0.10
N PRO A 274 -18.70 60.57 0.40
CA PRO A 274 -19.45 61.83 0.39
C PRO A 274 -19.86 62.16 -1.04
N ALA A 275 -21.12 62.51 -1.25
CA ALA A 275 -21.66 62.94 -2.53
C ALA A 275 -20.80 64.10 -3.07
N THR A 276 -20.11 63.86 -4.17
CA THR A 276 -19.39 64.88 -4.92
C THR A 276 -20.33 65.38 -6.02
N LYS A 277 -20.27 66.70 -6.28
CA LYS A 277 -21.22 67.50 -7.06
C LYS A 277 -21.34 67.16 -8.55
N ASP A 278 -20.85 66.01 -9.00
CA ASP A 278 -20.91 65.58 -10.40
C ASP A 278 -22.14 64.69 -10.70
N ASP A 279 -22.83 64.18 -9.68
CA ASP A 279 -24.02 63.32 -9.85
C ASP A 279 -25.35 64.09 -10.09
N ILE A 280 -25.32 65.43 -10.21
CA ILE A 280 -26.53 66.26 -10.43
C ILE A 280 -26.80 66.50 -11.92
N ARG A 281 -25.96 66.00 -12.84
CA ARG A 281 -26.03 66.38 -14.26
C ARG A 281 -26.92 65.53 -15.17
N GLU A 282 -27.80 64.69 -14.64
CA GLU A 282 -28.69 63.84 -15.46
C GLU A 282 -30.19 64.05 -15.20
N ASN A 283 -30.59 65.09 -14.46
CA ASN A 283 -32.02 65.32 -14.18
C ASN A 283 -32.44 66.77 -14.43
N ILE A 284 -32.40 67.19 -15.70
CA ILE A 284 -32.92 68.45 -16.28
C ILE A 284 -32.70 68.27 -17.80
N ILE A 285 -33.64 68.31 -18.76
CA ILE A 285 -34.97 68.90 -19.00
C ILE A 285 -35.45 68.20 -20.31
N ASN A 286 -36.73 67.90 -20.59
CA ASN A 286 -37.68 68.89 -21.11
C ASN A 286 -39.10 68.31 -21.21
N TYR A 287 -40.07 69.00 -20.61
CA TYR A 287 -41.44 68.98 -21.05
C TYR A 287 -41.57 69.90 -22.26
N CYS A 288 -42.11 69.40 -23.36
CA CYS A 288 -42.71 70.24 -24.40
C CYS A 288 -44.14 69.73 -24.60
N ASP A 289 -45.08 70.65 -24.40
CA ASP A 289 -46.51 70.56 -24.60
C ASP A 289 -46.90 69.90 -25.93
N GLU A 290 -47.81 68.93 -25.88
CA GLU A 290 -48.77 68.78 -26.98
C GLU A 290 -50.14 68.27 -26.48
N GLY A 291 -51.06 69.23 -26.34
CA GLY A 291 -52.42 69.13 -26.86
C GLY A 291 -53.42 68.28 -26.10
N GLY A 292 -54.25 68.94 -25.29
CA GLY A 292 -55.50 68.38 -24.77
C GLY A 292 -56.50 67.95 -25.84
N GLY A 293 -57.44 67.11 -25.41
CA GLY A 293 -58.59 66.67 -26.19
C GLY A 293 -59.40 65.65 -25.41
N GLU A 294 -60.51 66.13 -24.86
CA GLU A 294 -61.52 65.36 -24.14
C GLU A 294 -62.25 64.36 -25.04
N ASN A 295 -62.82 63.33 -24.41
CA ASN A 295 -63.95 62.50 -24.86
C ASN A 295 -63.76 61.60 -26.08
N ASP A 296 -63.90 60.28 -25.88
CA ASP A 296 -65.04 59.57 -26.46
C ASP A 296 -65.18 58.14 -25.89
N MET A 297 -66.23 57.95 -25.10
CA MET A 297 -66.92 56.67 -24.95
C MET A 297 -67.63 56.36 -26.27
N THR A 298 -67.20 55.35 -27.05
CA THR A 298 -68.05 54.53 -27.94
C THR A 298 -67.24 53.30 -28.41
N ALA A 299 -67.66 52.08 -28.07
CA ALA A 299 -68.51 51.19 -28.89
C ALA A 299 -67.74 50.33 -29.93
N PHE A 300 -67.71 49.02 -29.64
CA PHE A 300 -67.54 47.80 -30.46
C PHE A 300 -67.26 47.87 -31.98
N ASP A 301 -66.44 46.92 -32.50
CA ASP A 301 -66.91 45.94 -33.51
C ASP A 301 -66.07 44.64 -33.51
N ILE A 302 -66.78 43.50 -33.48
CA ILE A 302 -66.29 42.11 -33.47
C ILE A 302 -66.34 41.46 -34.88
N LYS A 303 -66.62 42.22 -35.94
CA LYS A 303 -66.71 41.68 -37.30
C LYS A 303 -65.39 41.67 -38.07
N THR A 304 -64.49 40.75 -37.74
CA THR A 304 -63.75 40.03 -38.81
C THR A 304 -63.29 38.64 -38.38
N LEU A 305 -64.21 37.86 -37.79
CA LEU A 305 -64.25 36.43 -38.06
C LEU A 305 -64.51 36.22 -39.56
N LYS A 306 -63.51 35.77 -40.32
CA LYS A 306 -63.66 34.97 -41.54
C LYS A 306 -62.30 34.40 -41.99
N ILE A 307 -62.15 33.08 -41.80
CA ILE A 307 -61.20 32.19 -42.50
C ILE A 307 -62.04 31.46 -43.56
N PRO A 308 -61.60 31.28 -44.83
CA PRO A 308 -61.01 29.97 -45.22
C PRO A 308 -60.03 29.91 -46.43
N ILE A 309 -59.03 29.01 -46.30
CA ILE A 309 -58.64 27.86 -47.18
C ILE A 309 -58.59 28.13 -48.71
N GLY A 310 -57.42 28.26 -49.37
CA GLY A 310 -56.51 27.22 -49.92
C GLY A 310 -56.32 27.44 -51.45
N PRO A 311 -55.48 26.71 -52.25
CA PRO A 311 -54.35 25.79 -51.99
C PRO A 311 -53.00 26.14 -52.75
N LEU A 312 -51.97 25.32 -52.45
CA LEU A 312 -50.54 25.23 -52.88
C LEU A 312 -50.28 25.09 -54.42
N PRO A 313 -49.05 25.19 -55.00
CA PRO A 313 -47.88 24.33 -54.67
C PRO A 313 -46.42 24.89 -54.77
N GLU A 314 -45.54 24.18 -54.03
CA GLU A 314 -44.12 23.80 -54.23
C GLU A 314 -43.04 24.76 -54.78
N LEU A 315 -41.94 24.89 -54.03
CA LEU A 315 -40.67 24.23 -54.38
C LEU A 315 -39.70 24.19 -53.18
N VAL A 316 -39.15 23.00 -52.92
CA VAL A 316 -38.03 22.75 -52.01
C VAL A 316 -36.73 23.24 -52.66
N GLN A 317 -35.87 23.93 -51.89
CA GLN A 317 -34.43 23.82 -52.09
C GLN A 317 -33.68 24.10 -50.77
N HIS A 318 -33.10 23.04 -50.22
CA HIS A 318 -32.09 23.13 -49.17
C HIS A 318 -30.76 23.65 -49.74
N LYS A 319 -30.14 24.59 -49.01
CA LYS A 319 -28.69 24.80 -49.01
C LYS A 319 -28.23 25.02 -47.56
N ALA A 320 -27.19 24.28 -47.19
CA ALA A 320 -26.55 24.22 -45.86
C ALA A 320 -25.41 25.27 -45.73
N PRO A 321 -24.51 25.13 -44.72
CA PRO A 321 -24.45 25.74 -43.38
C PRO A 321 -23.40 26.92 -43.36
N PRO A 322 -23.03 27.63 -42.25
CA PRO A 322 -22.62 27.20 -40.90
C PRO A 322 -23.25 28.10 -39.78
N VAL A 323 -23.09 27.97 -38.46
CA VAL A 323 -21.90 27.88 -37.60
C VAL A 323 -22.32 27.39 -36.21
N VAL A 324 -21.47 26.56 -35.65
CA VAL A 324 -21.45 25.93 -34.32
C VAL A 324 -21.82 26.88 -33.18
N GLY A 325 -22.86 26.53 -32.43
CA GLY A 325 -23.12 27.03 -31.08
C GLY A 325 -22.52 26.10 -30.02
N LYS A 326 -21.85 26.71 -29.05
CA LYS A 326 -21.25 26.12 -27.84
C LYS A 326 -22.09 25.00 -27.20
N VAL A 327 -21.45 23.86 -26.87
CA VAL A 327 -22.08 22.66 -26.27
C VAL A 327 -22.83 22.99 -24.98
N ASP A 328 -22.32 23.95 -24.22
CA ASP A 328 -22.91 24.57 -23.03
C ASP A 328 -24.31 25.14 -23.30
N VAL A 329 -24.53 25.79 -24.46
CA VAL A 329 -25.84 26.35 -24.83
C VAL A 329 -26.84 25.25 -25.23
N PHE A 330 -26.35 24.18 -25.86
CA PHE A 330 -27.18 23.03 -26.24
C PHE A 330 -27.64 22.21 -25.01
N LEU A 331 -26.75 22.04 -24.04
CA LEU A 331 -27.04 21.31 -22.81
C LEU A 331 -27.99 22.08 -21.89
N ASP A 332 -27.79 23.40 -21.74
CA ASP A 332 -28.67 24.23 -20.91
C ASP A 332 -30.09 24.35 -21.50
N ASP A 333 -30.22 24.41 -22.82
CA ASP A 333 -31.52 24.46 -23.51
C ASP A 333 -32.30 23.12 -23.42
N ARG A 334 -31.57 21.99 -23.34
CA ARG A 334 -32.19 20.67 -23.15
C ARG A 334 -32.58 20.45 -21.68
N LYS A 335 -31.74 20.87 -20.73
CA LYS A 335 -32.01 20.80 -19.29
C LYS A 335 -33.24 21.61 -18.91
N ARG A 336 -33.32 22.85 -19.42
CA ARG A 336 -34.47 23.74 -19.17
C ARG A 336 -35.79 23.18 -19.71
N ARG A 337 -35.75 22.37 -20.76
CA ARG A 337 -36.93 21.68 -21.31
C ARG A 337 -37.39 20.48 -20.47
N VAL A 338 -36.46 19.80 -19.79
CA VAL A 338 -36.79 18.71 -18.86
C VAL A 338 -37.35 19.27 -17.55
N ASP A 339 -36.78 20.37 -17.03
CA ASP A 339 -37.24 20.99 -15.78
C ASP A 339 -38.63 21.65 -15.88
N ILE A 340 -39.09 21.97 -17.10
CA ILE A 340 -40.39 22.62 -17.37
C ILE A 340 -41.46 21.58 -17.82
N ASP A 341 -41.09 20.31 -17.96
CA ASP A 341 -42.03 19.28 -18.40
C ASP A 341 -43.05 18.92 -17.30
N SER A 342 -44.29 19.37 -17.48
CA SER A 342 -45.40 19.07 -16.58
C SER A 342 -45.81 17.60 -16.55
N ALA A 343 -45.27 16.75 -17.45
CA ALA A 343 -45.45 15.30 -17.42
C ALA A 343 -44.37 14.56 -16.60
N SER A 344 -43.29 15.24 -16.15
CA SER A 344 -42.31 14.63 -15.26
C SER A 344 -42.85 14.57 -13.84
N GLY A 345 -43.52 13.46 -13.50
CA GLY A 345 -44.04 13.22 -12.15
C GLY A 345 -42.91 13.11 -11.10
N PRO A 346 -43.17 13.40 -9.81
CA PRO A 346 -42.12 13.41 -8.80
C PRO A 346 -42.05 12.05 -8.08
N PHE A 347 -41.33 11.06 -8.61
CA PHE A 347 -41.13 9.80 -7.87
C PHE A 347 -39.79 9.14 -8.21
N ASP A 348 -38.80 9.32 -7.33
CA ASP A 348 -37.75 8.32 -7.14
C ASP A 348 -38.13 7.52 -5.88
N ASP A 349 -38.96 6.50 -6.06
CA ASP A 349 -39.23 5.47 -5.05
C ASP A 349 -38.64 4.15 -5.53
N LEU A 350 -37.93 3.45 -4.65
CA LEU A 350 -37.06 2.29 -4.92
C LEU A 350 -37.83 1.00 -5.27
N ARG A 351 -39.08 1.08 -5.73
CA ARG A 351 -40.00 -0.06 -5.82
C ARG A 351 -40.51 -0.44 -7.21
N ASN A 352 -40.12 0.23 -8.29
CA ASN A 352 -40.51 -0.19 -9.64
C ASN A 352 -39.34 -0.80 -10.41
N TYR A 353 -38.93 -2.00 -10.01
CA TYR A 353 -38.25 -2.94 -10.90
C TYR A 353 -39.29 -3.92 -11.46
N ALA A 354 -39.99 -3.50 -12.51
CA ALA A 354 -40.45 -4.40 -13.56
C ALA A 354 -41.20 -3.59 -14.62
N TYR A 355 -40.68 -3.66 -15.85
CA TYR A 355 -41.47 -3.55 -17.06
C TYR A 355 -42.01 -2.16 -17.45
N GLU A 356 -41.16 -1.33 -18.07
CA GLU A 356 -41.59 -0.51 -19.22
C GLU A 356 -40.50 -0.52 -20.29
N GLY A 357 -40.57 -1.54 -21.16
CA GLY A 357 -40.04 -1.46 -22.51
C GLY A 357 -41.13 -0.98 -23.46
N CYS A 358 -40.70 -0.30 -24.52
CA CYS A 358 -41.45 0.11 -25.71
C CYS A 358 -42.38 1.33 -25.56
N GLY A 359 -41.80 2.52 -25.73
CA GLY A 359 -42.58 3.75 -25.88
C GLY A 359 -41.81 5.04 -26.19
N SER A 360 -40.47 5.05 -26.13
CA SER A 360 -39.71 6.25 -26.51
C SER A 360 -39.47 6.32 -28.01
N THR A 361 -39.98 7.37 -28.65
CA THR A 361 -39.74 7.76 -30.05
C THR A 361 -38.40 8.47 -30.27
N SER A 362 -37.48 8.36 -29.30
CA SER A 362 -36.15 8.98 -29.39
C SER A 362 -35.21 8.07 -30.18
N GLY A 363 -34.82 8.51 -31.37
CA GLY A 363 -33.92 7.77 -32.27
C GLY A 363 -32.63 7.31 -31.60
N SER A 364 -32.21 6.09 -31.94
CA SER A 364 -30.98 5.45 -31.49
C SER A 364 -29.73 6.22 -31.97
N LEU A 365 -28.73 6.39 -31.09
CA LEU A 365 -27.45 7.01 -31.42
C LEU A 365 -26.59 6.02 -32.22
N SER A 366 -26.76 6.03 -33.54
CA SER A 366 -25.88 5.32 -34.48
C SER A 366 -25.55 6.23 -35.65
N SER A 367 -24.71 7.24 -35.42
CA SER A 367 -23.94 7.95 -36.45
C SER A 367 -23.01 9.00 -35.84
N LEU A 368 -21.92 8.56 -35.21
CA LEU A 368 -20.69 9.35 -35.05
C LEU A 368 -19.51 8.46 -35.42
N GLN A 369 -19.49 8.06 -36.69
CA GLN A 369 -18.31 7.56 -37.38
C GLN A 369 -18.15 8.40 -38.65
N SER A 370 -17.30 9.41 -38.56
CA SER A 370 -16.45 9.96 -39.62
C SER A 370 -15.40 10.84 -38.97
#